data_AF-F6SHB7-F1
#
_entry.id   AF-F6SHB7-F1
#
_cell.length_a   1.000
_cell.length_b   1.000
_cell.length_c   1.000
_cell.angle_alpha   90.00
_cell.angle_beta   90.00
_cell.angle_gamma   90.00
#
_symmetry.space_group_name_H-M   'P 1'
#
loop_
_entity.id
_entity.type
_entity.pdbx_description
1 polymer ?
#
loop_
_entity_poly.entity_id
_entity_poly.type
_entity_poly.pdbx_seq_one_letter_code
_entity_poly.pdbx_strand_id
1 'polypeptide(L)'
;MLENSFLVRSCPTQAPGTIPSLLMFQHLDPTMGRGAADVIGGRRERRLRRRVRSRWTRALAVGNKRGTDLHLAAELGKTLLERNKELEESLQQMYSTNEEQVQEIEYLTKQLDTLRQVNEQHAKVYEQLDVTAQDLELSNQKLVLESKAAQQKIHSLTETIESLQTQVEELQGQVEELRSLEQLRVRREKRERRRTIHTFPCLKELCSSPRYEDGFRLHSSSTDLSPKPLERENEQLQAIVSSLRSQVSQEKQRKERAEREYTSVIQEYSELERRVCEMEGCKLRVQELEAEVLELQQMKQVKTYLLSREDNLSEALLEPLNNAPEADDPELGGDVTAGKDGVPSPTASPGHAVRKSCSDTALNAIMAKDLANRHLGNYILHANSVRKRGMSILREVDEQYHALLEKYEELLSKCRQHKDGVRHAGVQTSRPISRDSSCRDFRAGEEGQGEEWGGGKQGEKSLIQHVEAVDKRLEQSQPEYKALFKEIFSRIQKTKADINATKVKTHSSK
;
A
#
# COMPACT_ATOMS: atom_id res chain seq x y z
N MET A 1 -46.39 30.79 -42.31
CA MET A 1 -46.94 32.16 -42.22
C MET A 1 -45.81 33.12 -42.53
N LEU A 2 -45.99 33.88 -43.62
CA LEU A 2 -45.41 35.20 -43.97
C LEU A 2 -43.86 35.34 -43.99
N GLU A 3 -43.27 35.36 -45.20
CA GLU A 3 -42.72 36.55 -45.92
C GLU A 3 -41.35 37.00 -45.35
N ASN A 4 -40.23 37.16 -46.06
CA ASN A 4 -39.94 37.45 -47.46
C ASN A 4 -38.56 36.89 -47.85
N SER A 5 -38.45 36.46 -49.11
CA SER A 5 -37.20 36.12 -49.78
C SER A 5 -36.80 37.27 -50.70
N PHE A 6 -35.59 37.85 -50.60
CA PHE A 6 -35.03 38.69 -51.67
C PHE A 6 -33.50 38.64 -51.75
N LEU A 7 -33.04 38.07 -52.87
CA LEU A 7 -31.88 38.43 -53.70
C LEU A 7 -30.47 38.58 -53.11
N VAL A 8 -29.61 37.59 -53.43
CA VAL A 8 -28.26 37.87 -53.97
C VAL A 8 -28.16 37.15 -55.31
N ARG A 9 -28.33 37.89 -56.40
CA ARG A 9 -28.19 37.43 -57.78
C ARG A 9 -26.77 37.69 -58.24
N SER A 10 -26.10 36.61 -58.65
CA SER A 10 -24.97 36.64 -59.59
C SER A 10 -25.42 37.06 -60.99
N CYS A 11 -24.43 37.43 -61.82
CA CYS A 11 -24.44 37.71 -63.28
C CYS A 11 -24.56 39.20 -63.70
N PRO A 12 -24.19 39.57 -64.96
CA PRO A 12 -22.94 39.31 -65.69
C PRO A 12 -22.51 40.52 -66.59
N THR A 13 -21.50 40.35 -67.46
CA THR A 13 -21.26 41.07 -68.76
C THR A 13 -20.95 42.59 -68.67
N GLN A 14 -20.19 43.25 -69.56
CA GLN A 14 -19.91 43.09 -70.99
C GLN A 14 -18.72 44.01 -71.36
N ALA A 15 -17.93 43.61 -72.36
CA ALA A 15 -16.93 44.44 -73.05
C ALA A 15 -17.61 45.49 -73.98
N PRO A 16 -16.91 46.03 -75.00
CA PRO A 16 -15.95 47.13 -75.06
C PRO A 16 -16.52 48.39 -75.77
N GLY A 17 -15.85 49.54 -75.73
CA GLY A 17 -16.26 50.74 -76.50
C GLY A 17 -15.12 51.74 -76.65
N THR A 18 -14.32 51.64 -77.72
CA THR A 18 -14.43 52.44 -78.95
C THR A 18 -14.24 53.95 -78.70
N ILE A 19 -13.00 54.40 -78.88
CA ILE A 19 -12.65 55.81 -79.10
C ILE A 19 -13.35 56.27 -80.38
N PRO A 20 -14.13 57.38 -80.38
CA PRO A 20 -14.61 57.95 -81.62
C PRO A 20 -13.45 58.68 -82.31
N SER A 21 -13.04 58.14 -83.44
CA SER A 21 -12.52 58.90 -84.56
C SER A 21 -13.59 59.89 -85.03
N LEU A 22 -13.33 61.19 -84.89
CA LEU A 22 -13.98 62.20 -85.73
C LEU A 22 -12.94 62.75 -86.71
N LEU A 23 -13.03 62.19 -87.90
CA LEU A 23 -12.48 62.63 -89.17
C LEU A 23 -13.08 63.98 -89.59
N MET A 24 -12.30 64.72 -90.38
CA MET A 24 -12.71 65.65 -91.44
C MET A 24 -13.33 67.01 -91.05
N PHE A 25 -12.52 68.06 -91.23
CA PHE A 25 -12.87 69.12 -92.18
C PHE A 25 -11.61 69.48 -92.97
N GLN A 26 -11.57 68.99 -94.22
CA GLN A 26 -10.65 69.45 -95.25
C GLN A 26 -11.03 70.86 -95.71
N HIS A 27 -10.01 71.57 -96.19
CA HIS A 27 -10.01 72.58 -97.26
C HIS A 27 -11.10 73.65 -97.28
N LEU A 28 -10.64 74.89 -97.13
CA LEU A 28 -11.09 76.03 -97.93
C LEU A 28 -9.96 77.08 -97.90
N ASP A 29 -9.12 77.09 -98.94
CA ASP A 29 -8.56 78.36 -99.41
C ASP A 29 -9.72 79.12 -100.09
N PRO A 30 -9.84 80.43 -99.88
CA PRO A 30 -9.58 81.30 -101.00
C PRO A 30 -8.80 82.57 -100.65
N THR A 31 -8.09 83.00 -101.67
CA THR A 31 -7.33 84.22 -101.84
C THR A 31 -8.13 85.51 -101.61
N MET A 32 -7.41 86.52 -101.11
CA MET A 32 -7.58 87.98 -101.31
C MET A 32 -8.88 88.66 -100.80
N GLY A 33 -8.71 89.50 -99.77
CA GLY A 33 -9.65 90.56 -99.42
C GLY A 33 -9.09 91.48 -98.35
N ARG A 34 -8.65 92.68 -98.75
CA ARG A 34 -8.21 93.77 -97.86
C ARG A 34 -9.33 94.15 -96.88
N GLY A 35 -8.97 94.48 -95.63
CA GLY A 35 -9.91 95.19 -94.75
C GLY A 35 -9.50 95.17 -93.29
N ALA A 36 -9.01 96.31 -92.81
CA ALA A 36 -8.60 96.53 -91.44
C ALA A 36 -9.77 96.40 -90.44
N ALA A 37 -9.83 95.31 -89.66
CA ALA A 37 -10.71 95.22 -88.47
C ALA A 37 -10.29 94.17 -87.40
N ASP A 38 -9.17 93.44 -87.55
CA ASP A 38 -9.00 92.16 -86.81
C ASP A 38 -7.94 92.12 -85.70
N VAL A 39 -7.32 93.24 -85.34
CA VAL A 39 -6.27 93.25 -84.32
C VAL A 39 -6.83 93.22 -82.89
N ILE A 40 -8.05 93.73 -82.66
CA ILE A 40 -8.67 93.79 -81.34
C ILE A 40 -9.44 92.49 -81.02
N GLY A 41 -10.12 91.90 -82.01
CA GLY A 41 -10.79 90.59 -81.90
C GLY A 41 -9.81 89.46 -81.61
N GLY A 42 -8.73 89.35 -82.40
CA GLY A 42 -7.70 88.33 -82.19
C GLY A 42 -6.88 88.51 -80.90
N ARG A 43 -6.76 89.72 -80.34
CA ARG A 43 -6.14 89.94 -79.02
C ARG A 43 -7.06 89.51 -77.87
N ARG A 44 -8.37 89.76 -77.96
CA ARG A 44 -9.36 89.28 -76.99
C ARG A 44 -9.47 87.76 -77.02
N GLU A 45 -9.51 87.15 -78.19
CA GLU A 45 -9.58 85.70 -78.33
C GLU A 45 -8.31 85.00 -77.83
N ARG A 46 -7.12 85.53 -78.13
CA ARG A 46 -5.86 85.00 -77.57
C ARG A 46 -5.81 85.11 -76.04
N ARG A 47 -6.35 86.19 -75.44
CA ARG A 47 -6.48 86.31 -73.98
C ARG A 47 -7.47 85.30 -73.41
N LEU A 48 -8.60 85.08 -74.09
CA LEU A 48 -9.60 84.09 -73.68
C LEU A 48 -9.01 82.67 -73.75
N ARG A 49 -8.35 82.31 -74.85
CA ARG A 49 -7.66 81.02 -75.03
C ARG A 49 -6.55 80.80 -73.99
N ARG A 50 -5.79 81.85 -73.63
CA ARG A 50 -4.81 81.78 -72.52
C ARG A 50 -5.48 81.58 -71.16
N ARG A 51 -6.56 82.31 -70.85
CA ARG A 51 -7.32 82.16 -69.60
C ARG A 51 -7.94 80.77 -69.48
N VAL A 52 -8.54 80.27 -70.56
CA VAL A 52 -9.08 78.91 -70.64
C VAL A 52 -7.94 77.92 -70.44
N ARG A 53 -6.83 77.99 -71.18
CA ARG A 53 -5.68 77.10 -71.00
C ARG A 53 -5.14 77.13 -69.56
N SER A 54 -4.98 78.30 -68.95
CA SER A 54 -4.57 78.43 -67.54
C SER A 54 -5.59 77.87 -66.55
N ARG A 55 -6.89 77.96 -66.84
CA ARG A 55 -7.95 77.34 -66.03
C ARG A 55 -7.93 75.83 -66.17
N TRP A 56 -7.73 75.30 -67.38
CA TRP A 56 -7.57 73.88 -67.65
C TRP A 56 -6.29 73.31 -67.01
N THR A 57 -5.15 73.98 -67.09
CA THR A 57 -3.92 73.53 -66.40
C THR A 57 -4.05 73.58 -64.89
N ARG A 58 -4.72 74.59 -64.32
CA ARG A 58 -5.05 74.61 -62.89
C ARG A 58 -6.00 73.47 -62.52
N ALA A 59 -7.04 73.21 -63.32
CA ALA A 59 -7.96 72.10 -63.08
C ALA A 59 -7.24 70.75 -63.16
N LEU A 60 -6.33 70.56 -64.13
CA LEU A 60 -5.51 69.35 -64.26
C LEU A 60 -4.54 69.17 -63.09
N ALA A 61 -3.89 70.25 -62.64
CA ALA A 61 -2.99 70.22 -61.48
C ALA A 61 -3.74 69.92 -60.18
N VAL A 62 -4.96 70.44 -60.02
CA VAL A 62 -5.84 70.09 -58.89
C VAL A 62 -6.30 68.64 -58.99
N GLY A 63 -6.65 68.15 -60.18
CA GLY A 63 -7.00 66.74 -60.41
C GLY A 63 -5.84 65.80 -60.08
N ASN A 64 -4.61 66.13 -60.50
CA ASN A 64 -3.43 65.31 -60.23
C ASN A 64 -3.09 65.28 -58.73
N LYS A 65 -3.19 66.42 -58.03
CA LYS A 65 -3.01 66.48 -56.57
C LYS A 65 -4.06 65.66 -55.82
N ARG A 66 -5.33 65.73 -56.23
CA ARG A 66 -6.39 64.90 -55.64
C ARG A 66 -6.14 63.40 -55.87
N GLY A 67 -5.57 63.03 -57.02
CA GLY A 67 -5.17 61.66 -57.32
C GLY A 67 -4.03 61.17 -56.41
N THR A 68 -3.01 61.99 -56.19
CA THR A 68 -1.89 61.65 -55.28
C THR A 68 -2.33 61.56 -53.83
N ASP A 69 -3.18 62.48 -53.38
CA ASP A 69 -3.69 62.47 -52.00
C ASP A 69 -4.60 61.25 -51.75
N LEU A 70 -5.41 60.86 -52.75
CA LEU A 70 -6.22 59.64 -52.69
C LEU A 70 -5.37 58.38 -52.66
N HIS A 71 -4.29 58.32 -53.45
CA HIS A 71 -3.36 57.19 -53.43
C HIS A 71 -2.68 57.06 -52.08
N LEU A 72 -2.19 58.16 -51.51
CA LEU A 72 -1.60 58.17 -50.17
C LEU A 72 -2.59 57.74 -49.08
N ALA A 73 -3.84 58.22 -49.15
CA ALA A 73 -4.90 57.78 -48.24
C ALA A 73 -5.18 56.27 -48.36
N ALA A 74 -5.15 55.72 -49.57
CA ALA A 74 -5.30 54.29 -49.81
C ALA A 74 -4.11 53.47 -49.29
N GLU A 75 -2.88 53.98 -49.43
CA GLU A 75 -1.69 53.34 -48.87
C GLU A 75 -1.73 53.32 -47.33
N LEU A 76 -2.10 54.42 -46.69
CA LEU A 76 -2.29 54.48 -45.23
C LEU A 76 -3.45 53.58 -44.76
N GLY A 77 -4.55 53.55 -45.52
CA GLY A 77 -5.65 52.63 -45.24
C GLY A 77 -5.20 51.16 -45.32
N LYS A 78 -4.38 50.82 -46.32
CA LYS A 78 -3.81 49.48 -46.47
C LYS A 78 -2.89 49.11 -45.30
N THR A 79 -1.97 50.00 -44.89
CA THR A 79 -1.06 49.71 -43.77
C THR A 79 -1.81 49.57 -42.44
N LEU A 80 -2.86 50.37 -42.21
CA LEU A 80 -3.71 50.23 -41.03
C LEU A 80 -4.48 48.92 -41.03
N LEU A 81 -5.00 48.49 -42.18
CA LEU A 81 -5.67 47.18 -42.31
C LEU A 81 -4.69 46.02 -42.10
N GLU A 82 -3.48 46.12 -42.65
CA GLU A 82 -2.41 45.13 -42.43
C GLU A 82 -2.04 45.04 -40.94
N ARG A 83 -1.84 46.18 -40.27
CA ARG A 83 -1.56 46.22 -38.84
C ARG A 83 -2.72 45.69 -37.98
N ASN A 84 -3.96 46.02 -38.33
CA ASN A 84 -5.13 45.45 -37.63
C ASN A 84 -5.20 43.94 -37.82
N LYS A 85 -4.94 43.44 -39.02
CA LYS A 85 -4.91 42.01 -39.32
C LYS A 85 -3.79 41.30 -38.52
N GLU A 86 -2.60 41.87 -38.46
CA GLU A 86 -1.50 41.33 -37.63
C GLU A 86 -1.88 41.29 -36.14
N LEU A 87 -2.57 42.32 -35.64
CA LEU A 87 -3.06 42.34 -34.26
C LEU A 87 -4.12 41.26 -34.02
N GLU A 88 -5.08 41.10 -34.94
CA GLU A 88 -6.09 40.04 -34.89
C GLU A 88 -5.45 38.64 -34.91
N GLU A 89 -4.47 38.42 -35.79
CA GLU A 89 -3.71 37.16 -35.86
C GLU A 89 -2.93 36.91 -34.56
N SER A 90 -2.27 37.93 -33.99
CA SER A 90 -1.55 37.82 -32.72
C SER A 90 -2.48 37.48 -31.55
N LEU A 91 -3.68 38.05 -31.53
CA LEU A 91 -4.69 37.82 -30.52
C LEU A 91 -5.31 36.41 -30.66
N GLN A 92 -5.57 35.97 -31.89
CA GLN A 92 -5.97 34.58 -32.15
C GLN A 92 -4.90 33.58 -31.73
N GLN A 93 -3.63 33.87 -32.00
CA GLN A 93 -2.51 33.04 -31.54
C GLN A 93 -2.48 32.97 -30.01
N MET A 94 -2.61 34.11 -29.33
CA MET A 94 -2.68 34.15 -27.86
C MET A 94 -3.85 33.32 -27.33
N TYR A 95 -5.05 33.41 -27.92
CA TYR A 95 -6.19 32.56 -27.55
C TYR A 95 -5.89 31.07 -27.73
N SER A 96 -5.32 30.66 -28.87
CA SER A 96 -4.92 29.27 -29.10
C SER A 96 -3.92 28.78 -28.05
N THR A 97 -2.91 29.58 -27.72
CA THR A 97 -1.93 29.21 -26.68
C THR A 97 -2.54 29.14 -25.29
N ASN A 98 -3.51 30.00 -24.98
CA ASN A 98 -4.21 29.99 -23.71
C ASN A 98 -5.08 28.72 -23.59
N GLU A 99 -5.79 28.34 -24.65
CA GLU A 99 -6.56 27.09 -24.69
C GLU A 99 -5.65 25.85 -24.47
N GLU A 100 -4.47 25.81 -25.09
CA GLU A 100 -3.49 24.74 -24.89
C GLU A 100 -3.00 24.69 -23.43
N GLN A 101 -2.72 25.84 -22.82
CA GLN A 101 -2.32 25.93 -21.42
C GLN A 101 -3.42 25.46 -20.47
N VAL A 102 -4.68 25.81 -20.75
CA VAL A 102 -5.83 25.32 -19.96
C VAL A 102 -5.93 23.80 -20.05
N GLN A 103 -5.77 23.21 -21.24
CA GLN A 103 -5.76 21.76 -21.42
C GLN A 103 -4.60 21.08 -20.67
N GLU A 104 -3.42 21.69 -20.63
CA GLU A 104 -2.28 21.21 -19.85
C GLU A 104 -2.57 21.24 -18.35
N ILE A 105 -3.13 22.34 -17.85
CA ILE A 105 -3.54 22.47 -16.44
C ILE A 105 -4.56 21.39 -16.10
N GLU A 106 -5.59 21.17 -16.92
CA GLU A 106 -6.57 20.11 -16.70
C GLU A 106 -5.94 18.71 -16.66
N TYR A 107 -4.98 18.44 -17.55
CA TYR A 107 -4.27 17.17 -17.58
C TYR A 107 -3.45 16.96 -16.31
N LEU A 108 -2.69 17.97 -15.89
CA LEU A 108 -1.90 17.93 -14.66
C LEU A 108 -2.80 17.79 -13.42
N THR A 109 -3.94 18.47 -13.38
CA THR A 109 -4.93 18.32 -12.30
C THR A 109 -5.44 16.89 -12.22
N LYS A 110 -5.82 16.27 -13.35
CA LYS A 110 -6.23 14.86 -13.39
C LYS A 110 -5.11 13.92 -12.90
N GLN A 111 -3.86 14.19 -13.26
CA GLN A 111 -2.72 13.44 -12.74
C GLN A 111 -2.58 13.60 -11.22
N LEU A 112 -2.74 14.82 -10.68
CA LEU A 112 -2.71 15.05 -9.24
C LEU A 112 -3.85 14.35 -8.50
N ASP A 113 -5.06 14.32 -9.06
CA ASP A 113 -6.20 13.63 -8.45
C ASP A 113 -6.01 12.11 -8.41
N THR A 114 -5.46 11.52 -9.48
CA THR A 114 -5.09 10.09 -9.44
C THR A 114 -4.00 9.81 -8.41
N LEU A 115 -3.01 10.69 -8.26
CA LEU A 115 -1.99 10.56 -7.21
C LEU A 115 -2.58 10.70 -5.80
N ARG A 116 -3.55 11.60 -5.60
CA ARG A 116 -4.29 11.73 -4.34
C ARG A 116 -5.06 10.45 -4.02
N GLN A 117 -5.76 9.86 -5.01
CA GLN A 117 -6.48 8.61 -4.84
C GLN A 117 -5.55 7.45 -4.46
N VAL A 118 -4.40 7.32 -5.12
CA VAL A 118 -3.39 6.30 -4.77
C VAL A 118 -2.87 6.51 -3.36
N ASN A 119 -2.59 7.75 -2.97
CA ASN A 119 -2.13 8.05 -1.61
C ASN A 119 -3.20 7.71 -0.55
N GLU A 120 -4.48 7.98 -0.84
CA GLU A 120 -5.58 7.59 0.04
C GLU A 120 -5.73 6.06 0.14
N GLN A 121 -5.55 5.35 -0.98
CA GLN A 121 -5.50 3.88 -0.97
C GLN A 121 -4.33 3.35 -0.15
N HIS A 122 -3.15 3.97 -0.26
CA HIS A 122 -1.99 3.62 0.58
C HIS A 122 -2.29 3.84 2.06
N ALA A 123 -2.91 4.96 2.44
CA ALA A 123 -3.32 5.23 3.81
C ALA A 123 -4.25 4.13 4.36
N LYS A 124 -5.27 3.75 3.58
CA LYS A 124 -6.20 2.66 3.94
C LYS A 124 -5.49 1.31 4.13
N VAL A 125 -4.52 0.99 3.26
CA VAL A 125 -3.73 -0.24 3.38
C VAL A 125 -2.84 -0.20 4.63
N TYR A 126 -2.23 0.94 4.95
CA TYR A 126 -1.45 1.10 6.17
C TYR A 126 -2.31 0.93 7.43
N GLU A 127 -3.48 1.57 7.48
CA GLU A 127 -4.43 1.38 8.58
C GLU A 127 -4.85 -0.09 8.73
N GLN A 128 -5.14 -0.77 7.62
CA GLN A 128 -5.47 -2.19 7.65
C GLN A 128 -4.30 -3.05 8.14
N LEU A 129 -3.07 -2.76 7.70
CA LEU A 129 -1.88 -3.46 8.17
C LEU A 129 -1.68 -3.25 9.67
N ASP A 130 -1.85 -2.03 10.17
CA ASP A 130 -1.72 -1.72 11.59
C ASP A 130 -2.74 -2.49 12.44
N VAL A 131 -4.00 -2.55 12.01
CA VAL A 131 -5.03 -3.35 12.69
C VAL A 131 -4.65 -4.83 12.70
N THR A 132 -4.22 -5.38 11.55
CA THR A 132 -3.83 -6.80 11.49
C THR A 132 -2.59 -7.12 12.32
N ALA A 133 -1.62 -6.20 12.40
CA ALA A 133 -0.43 -6.35 13.23
C ALA A 133 -0.81 -6.39 14.72
N GLN A 134 -1.68 -5.47 15.15
CA GLN A 134 -2.20 -5.44 16.53
C GLN A 134 -2.98 -6.71 16.87
N ASP A 135 -3.86 -7.19 15.98
CA ASP A 135 -4.61 -8.45 16.17
C ASP A 135 -3.67 -9.66 16.30
N LEU A 136 -2.63 -9.72 15.48
CA LEU A 136 -1.61 -10.77 15.54
C LEU A 136 -0.82 -10.69 16.85
N GLU A 137 -0.41 -9.51 17.30
CA GLU A 137 0.27 -9.31 18.58
C GLU A 137 -0.60 -9.76 19.76
N LEU A 138 -1.87 -9.36 19.78
CA LEU A 138 -2.83 -9.79 20.80
C LEU A 138 -3.04 -11.30 20.79
N SER A 139 -3.15 -11.92 19.61
CA SER A 139 -3.29 -13.37 19.49
C SER A 139 -2.03 -14.11 19.97
N ASN A 140 -0.85 -13.56 19.68
CA ASN A 140 0.43 -14.12 20.10
C ASN A 140 0.57 -14.04 21.63
N GLN A 141 0.26 -12.90 22.23
CA GLN A 141 0.25 -12.74 23.69
C GLN A 141 -0.70 -13.75 24.37
N LYS A 142 -1.90 -13.94 23.83
CA LYS A 142 -2.85 -14.96 24.33
C LYS A 142 -2.26 -16.37 24.26
N LEU A 143 -1.71 -16.77 23.10
CA LEU A 143 -1.09 -18.07 22.93
C LEU A 143 0.12 -18.27 23.86
N VAL A 144 0.92 -17.23 24.11
CA VAL A 144 2.03 -17.28 25.06
C VAL A 144 1.53 -17.51 26.49
N LEU A 145 0.45 -16.85 26.89
CA LEU A 145 -0.16 -17.07 28.21
C LEU A 145 -0.74 -18.47 28.35
N GLU A 146 -1.45 -18.97 27.34
CA GLU A 146 -1.96 -20.34 27.30
C GLU A 146 -0.84 -21.38 27.33
N SER A 147 0.24 -21.14 26.56
CA SER A 147 1.44 -21.99 26.57
C SER A 147 2.09 -22.03 27.95
N LYS A 148 2.23 -20.88 28.63
CA LYS A 148 2.73 -20.83 30.02
C LYS A 148 1.84 -21.58 30.99
N ALA A 149 0.52 -21.45 30.88
CA ALA A 149 -0.43 -22.17 31.72
C ALA A 149 -0.35 -23.69 31.49
N ALA A 150 -0.26 -24.12 30.23
CA ALA A 150 -0.08 -25.53 29.87
C ALA A 150 1.27 -26.06 30.39
N GLN A 151 2.34 -25.27 30.28
CA GLN A 151 3.64 -25.61 30.86
C GLN A 151 3.53 -25.80 32.37
N GLN A 152 2.95 -24.85 33.12
CA GLN A 152 2.76 -25.00 34.57
C GLN A 152 1.99 -26.28 34.93
N LYS A 153 0.94 -26.61 34.16
CA LYS A 153 0.19 -27.86 34.34
C LYS A 153 1.06 -29.10 34.10
N ILE A 154 1.86 -29.10 33.03
CA ILE A 154 2.81 -30.19 32.76
C ILE A 154 3.80 -30.33 33.92
N HIS A 155 4.40 -29.24 34.39
CA HIS A 155 5.35 -29.28 35.52
C HIS A 155 4.69 -29.87 36.77
N SER A 156 3.49 -29.43 37.14
CA SER A 156 2.76 -30.00 38.30
C SER A 156 2.50 -31.50 38.15
N LEU A 157 2.13 -31.96 36.94
CA LEU A 157 1.92 -33.39 36.68
C LEU A 157 3.23 -34.17 36.72
N THR A 158 4.31 -33.62 36.18
CA THR A 158 5.65 -34.22 36.25
C THR A 158 6.09 -34.38 37.71
N GLU A 159 5.92 -33.36 38.55
CA GLU A 159 6.21 -33.43 39.99
C GLU A 159 5.39 -34.54 40.68
N THR A 160 4.09 -34.67 40.35
CA THR A 160 3.29 -35.79 40.89
C THR A 160 3.80 -37.15 40.42
N ILE A 161 4.22 -37.28 39.15
CA ILE A 161 4.75 -38.53 38.61
C ILE A 161 6.07 -38.88 39.30
N GLU A 162 6.98 -37.92 39.47
CA GLU A 162 8.26 -38.12 40.17
C GLU A 162 8.01 -38.56 41.62
N SER A 163 7.07 -37.94 42.33
CA SER A 163 6.71 -38.34 43.70
C SER A 163 6.12 -39.76 43.80
N LEU A 164 5.41 -40.21 42.76
CA LEU A 164 4.90 -41.58 42.68
C LEU A 164 6.00 -42.56 42.29
N GLN A 165 6.93 -42.16 41.42
CA GLN A 165 8.09 -42.96 41.04
C GLN A 165 8.98 -43.25 42.25
N THR A 166 9.28 -42.23 43.08
CA THR A 166 10.05 -42.45 44.31
C THR A 166 9.34 -43.40 45.27
N GLN A 167 8.01 -43.27 45.46
CA GLN A 167 7.24 -44.21 46.28
C GLN A 167 7.29 -45.65 45.73
N VAL A 168 7.22 -45.81 44.40
CA VAL A 168 7.33 -47.13 43.76
C VAL A 168 8.73 -47.71 43.93
N GLU A 169 9.78 -46.91 43.80
CA GLU A 169 11.17 -47.32 44.03
C GLU A 169 11.40 -47.71 45.49
N GLU A 170 10.86 -46.96 46.45
CA GLU A 170 10.89 -47.29 47.88
C GLU A 170 10.19 -48.62 48.18
N LEU A 171 8.98 -48.82 47.65
CA LEU A 171 8.25 -50.07 47.79
C LEU A 171 8.98 -51.24 47.10
N GLN A 172 9.58 -51.01 45.93
CA GLN A 172 10.40 -52.00 45.25
C GLN A 172 11.63 -52.38 46.10
N GLY A 173 12.31 -51.41 46.70
CA GLY A 173 13.42 -51.63 47.64
C GLY A 173 12.99 -52.49 48.83
N GLN A 174 11.87 -52.16 49.48
CA GLN A 174 11.33 -52.95 50.59
C GLN A 174 11.02 -54.41 50.17
N VAL A 175 10.46 -54.61 48.97
CA VAL A 175 10.18 -55.95 48.44
C VAL A 175 11.47 -56.73 48.15
N GLU A 176 12.49 -56.06 47.60
CA GLU A 176 13.81 -56.66 47.36
C GLU A 176 14.54 -57.02 48.66
N GLU A 177 14.46 -56.16 49.68
CA GLU A 177 14.96 -56.44 51.01
C GLU A 177 14.30 -57.69 51.61
N LEU A 178 12.96 -57.76 51.58
CA LEU A 178 12.21 -58.94 52.04
C LEU A 178 12.61 -60.20 51.27
N ARG A 179 12.76 -60.11 49.94
CA ARG A 179 13.26 -61.23 49.11
C ARG A 179 14.68 -61.65 49.50
N SER A 180 15.56 -60.71 49.82
CA SER A 180 16.94 -61.00 50.25
C SER A 180 16.97 -61.70 51.61
N LEU A 181 16.14 -61.26 52.56
CA LEU A 181 15.97 -61.87 53.87
C LEU A 181 15.41 -63.29 53.74
N GLU A 182 14.44 -63.49 52.85
CA GLU A 182 13.88 -64.81 52.55
C GLU A 182 14.93 -65.74 51.93
N GLN A 183 15.74 -65.27 50.97
CA GLN A 183 16.84 -66.05 50.43
C GLN A 183 17.89 -66.42 51.50
N LEU A 184 18.18 -65.51 52.43
CA LEU A 184 19.06 -65.79 53.57
C LEU A 184 18.45 -66.84 54.50
N ARG A 185 17.13 -66.78 54.78
CA ARG A 185 16.40 -67.81 55.53
C ARG A 185 16.50 -69.16 54.84
N VAL A 186 16.20 -69.26 53.54
CA VAL A 186 16.31 -70.50 52.77
C VAL A 186 17.74 -71.03 52.73
N ARG A 187 18.76 -70.17 52.64
CA ARG A 187 20.18 -70.60 52.72
C ARG A 187 20.55 -71.12 54.10
N ARG A 188 20.10 -70.46 55.18
CA ARG A 188 20.27 -70.93 56.56
C ARG A 188 19.59 -72.29 56.72
N GLU A 189 18.35 -72.41 56.28
CA GLU A 189 17.58 -73.66 56.32
C GLU A 189 18.24 -74.76 55.49
N LYS A 190 18.78 -74.49 54.30
CA LYS A 190 19.55 -75.48 53.52
C LYS A 190 20.83 -75.92 54.22
N ARG A 191 21.53 -75.01 54.91
CA ARG A 191 22.71 -75.33 55.73
C ARG A 191 22.32 -76.14 56.96
N GLU A 192 21.19 -75.83 57.56
CA GLU A 192 20.63 -76.51 58.72
C GLU A 192 20.12 -77.90 58.37
N ARG A 193 19.34 -78.05 57.28
CA ARG A 193 18.94 -79.35 56.70
C ARG A 193 20.14 -80.23 56.36
N ARG A 194 21.26 -79.66 55.89
CA ARG A 194 22.53 -80.40 55.68
C ARG A 194 23.21 -80.81 57.00
N ARG A 195 22.95 -80.12 58.12
CA ARG A 195 23.41 -80.47 59.47
C ARG A 195 22.48 -81.46 60.18
N THR A 196 21.17 -81.38 59.93
CA THR A 196 20.14 -82.22 60.58
C THR A 196 19.92 -83.57 59.92
N ILE A 197 20.57 -83.88 58.77
CA ILE A 197 20.65 -85.27 58.28
C ILE A 197 21.30 -86.21 59.33
N HIS A 198 22.05 -85.66 60.30
CA HIS A 198 22.65 -86.46 61.38
C HIS A 198 22.11 -86.24 62.80
N THR A 199 21.01 -85.50 62.98
CA THR A 199 20.39 -85.39 64.33
C THR A 199 18.89 -85.11 64.28
N PHE A 200 18.12 -85.92 65.02
CA PHE A 200 16.66 -85.88 65.15
C PHE A 200 16.14 -84.52 65.71
N PRO A 201 15.05 -83.94 65.16
CA PRO A 201 14.41 -82.75 65.73
C PRO A 201 13.62 -83.09 67.00
N CYS A 202 14.14 -82.70 68.16
CA CYS A 202 13.42 -82.75 69.43
C CYS A 202 12.61 -81.46 69.61
N LEU A 203 11.31 -81.63 69.82
CA LEU A 203 10.28 -80.63 70.11
C LEU A 203 10.66 -79.74 71.30
N LYS A 204 11.35 -78.63 71.06
CA LYS A 204 11.66 -77.63 72.11
C LYS A 204 11.41 -76.18 71.70
N GLU A 205 10.58 -75.93 70.68
CA GLU A 205 10.25 -74.56 70.25
C GLU A 205 8.76 -74.20 70.26
N LEU A 206 7.88 -75.06 70.80
CA LEU A 206 6.46 -74.72 70.97
C LEU A 206 6.06 -74.29 72.39
N CYS A 207 7.02 -74.15 73.33
CA CYS A 207 6.72 -73.80 74.72
C CYS A 207 7.35 -72.47 75.20
N SER A 208 7.90 -71.66 74.30
CA SER A 208 8.27 -70.28 74.61
C SER A 208 7.13 -69.35 74.21
N SER A 209 5.98 -69.50 74.86
CA SER A 209 4.97 -68.45 74.92
C SER A 209 5.45 -67.43 75.96
N PRO A 210 5.84 -66.20 75.58
CA PRO A 210 5.77 -65.10 76.52
C PRO A 210 4.29 -64.78 76.67
N ARG A 211 3.88 -64.82 77.93
CA ARG A 211 2.56 -64.42 78.38
C ARG A 211 2.21 -63.06 77.79
N TYR A 212 0.94 -62.95 77.41
CA TYR A 212 0.23 -61.68 77.25
C TYR A 212 0.30 -60.98 78.62
N GLU A 213 1.35 -60.18 78.83
CA GLU A 213 1.44 -59.27 79.97
C GLU A 213 0.83 -57.95 79.56
N ASP A 214 -0.10 -57.54 80.41
CA ASP A 214 -0.86 -56.32 80.37
C ASP A 214 0.08 -55.12 80.39
N GLY A 215 0.32 -54.59 79.19
CA GLY A 215 1.07 -53.37 78.95
C GLY A 215 0.22 -52.11 79.04
N PHE A 216 -0.92 -52.11 79.76
CA PHE A 216 -1.49 -50.86 80.29
C PHE A 216 -0.64 -50.34 81.46
N ARG A 217 0.61 -49.97 81.14
CA ARG A 217 1.31 -48.86 81.81
C ARG A 217 1.32 -47.66 80.87
N LEU A 218 0.12 -47.29 80.41
CA LEU A 218 -0.20 -45.91 80.12
C LEU A 218 -0.03 -45.13 81.42
N HIS A 219 0.69 -44.01 81.36
CA HIS A 219 1.22 -43.22 82.48
C HIS A 219 2.60 -43.67 82.99
N SER A 220 3.64 -43.43 82.18
CA SER A 220 4.61 -42.37 82.51
C SER A 220 5.69 -42.24 81.43
N SER A 221 5.33 -41.63 80.31
CA SER A 221 6.11 -40.53 79.76
C SER A 221 5.10 -39.39 79.65
N SER A 222 5.16 -38.36 80.52
CA SER A 222 5.69 -37.06 80.08
C SER A 222 5.62 -37.01 78.55
N THR A 223 4.52 -36.61 77.92
CA THR A 223 4.22 -35.19 77.70
C THR A 223 5.46 -34.28 77.73
N ASP A 224 6.59 -34.77 77.21
CA ASP A 224 7.53 -33.92 76.50
C ASP A 224 6.79 -33.48 75.24
N LEU A 225 5.94 -32.47 75.43
CA LEU A 225 5.77 -31.41 74.46
C LEU A 225 7.16 -30.82 74.25
N SER A 226 8.03 -31.55 73.54
CA SER A 226 9.27 -31.00 73.06
C SER A 226 8.88 -29.76 72.26
N PRO A 227 9.32 -28.55 72.64
CA PRO A 227 8.97 -27.33 71.91
C PRO A 227 9.45 -27.35 70.46
N LYS A 228 10.49 -28.15 70.17
CA LYS A 228 11.30 -28.12 68.94
C LYS A 228 10.55 -28.39 67.61
N PRO A 229 9.62 -29.35 67.46
CA PRO A 229 8.84 -29.51 66.23
C PRO A 229 7.81 -28.39 66.02
N LEU A 230 7.12 -27.96 67.09
CA LEU A 230 6.17 -26.84 67.04
C LEU A 230 6.89 -25.50 66.80
N GLU A 231 8.09 -25.31 67.34
CA GLU A 231 8.95 -24.14 67.09
C GLU A 231 9.36 -24.04 65.62
N ARG A 232 9.79 -25.15 64.99
CA ARG A 232 10.12 -25.17 63.56
C ARG A 232 8.92 -24.88 62.68
N GLU A 233 7.76 -25.44 63.01
CA GLU A 233 6.52 -25.14 62.31
C GLU A 233 6.13 -23.66 62.49
N ASN A 234 6.32 -23.10 63.68
CA ASN A 234 6.06 -21.69 63.95
C ASN A 234 7.04 -20.77 63.18
N GLU A 235 8.31 -21.13 63.09
CA GLU A 235 9.31 -20.43 62.26
C GLU A 235 8.95 -20.50 60.77
N GLN A 236 8.50 -21.68 60.28
CA GLN A 236 8.03 -21.85 58.90
C GLN A 236 6.78 -21.01 58.63
N LEU A 237 5.81 -21.03 59.55
CA LEU A 237 4.60 -20.19 59.45
C LEU A 237 4.95 -18.70 59.52
N GLN A 238 5.91 -18.28 60.35
CA GLN A 238 6.39 -16.90 60.39
C GLN A 238 7.10 -16.50 59.10
N ALA A 239 7.89 -17.40 58.49
CA ALA A 239 8.50 -17.20 57.18
C ALA A 239 7.45 -17.07 56.06
N ILE A 240 6.41 -17.91 56.07
CA ILE A 240 5.30 -17.83 55.12
C ILE A 240 4.50 -16.53 55.33
N VAL A 241 4.20 -16.16 56.58
CA VAL A 241 3.47 -14.93 56.91
C VAL A 241 4.28 -13.69 56.50
N SER A 242 5.59 -13.67 56.74
CA SER A 242 6.45 -12.56 56.30
C SER A 242 6.55 -12.47 54.77
N SER A 243 6.64 -13.60 54.07
CA SER A 243 6.59 -13.68 52.60
C SER A 243 5.25 -13.17 52.05
N LEU A 244 4.13 -13.64 52.60
CA LEU A 244 2.79 -13.18 52.23
C LEU A 244 2.59 -11.68 52.52
N ARG A 245 3.11 -11.16 53.64
CA ARG A 245 3.07 -9.72 53.95
C ARG A 245 3.87 -8.89 52.93
N SER A 246 5.04 -9.38 52.52
CA SER A 246 5.84 -8.75 51.46
C SER A 246 5.14 -8.80 50.10
N GLN A 247 4.50 -9.92 49.77
CA GLN A 247 3.72 -10.05 48.54
C GLN A 247 2.51 -9.11 48.53
N VAL A 248 1.79 -9.01 49.65
CA VAL A 248 0.66 -8.07 49.80
C VAL A 248 1.12 -6.61 49.70
N SER A 249 2.27 -6.24 50.27
CA SER A 249 2.79 -4.87 50.13
C SER A 249 3.21 -4.58 48.70
N GLN A 250 3.79 -5.55 47.99
CA GLN A 250 4.14 -5.43 46.59
C GLN A 250 2.90 -5.29 45.69
N GLU A 251 1.84 -6.07 45.95
CA GLU A 251 0.55 -5.95 45.24
C GLU A 251 -0.12 -4.60 45.50
N LYS A 252 -0.11 -4.11 46.75
CA LYS A 252 -0.60 -2.76 47.07
C LYS A 252 0.17 -1.69 46.29
N GLN A 253 1.49 -1.79 46.22
CA GLN A 253 2.30 -0.84 45.46
C GLN A 253 2.02 -0.90 43.95
N ARG A 254 1.83 -2.11 43.38
CA ARG A 254 1.41 -2.28 41.98
C ARG A 254 0.05 -1.64 41.73
N LYS A 255 -0.92 -1.87 42.61
CA LYS A 255 -2.26 -1.27 42.55
C LYS A 255 -2.19 0.25 42.58
N GLU A 256 -1.44 0.83 43.52
CA GLU A 256 -1.29 2.29 43.59
C GLU A 256 -0.60 2.89 42.36
N ARG A 257 0.36 2.18 41.73
CA ARG A 257 0.98 2.66 40.47
C ARG A 257 -0.06 2.68 39.34
N ALA A 258 -0.80 1.59 39.18
CA ALA A 258 -1.88 1.52 38.21
C ALA A 258 -2.98 2.56 38.47
N GLU A 259 -3.33 2.85 39.73
CA GLU A 259 -4.27 3.91 40.09
C GLU A 259 -3.74 5.29 39.70
N ARG A 260 -2.46 5.59 39.89
CA ARG A 260 -1.85 6.85 39.44
C ARG A 260 -1.88 7.00 37.92
N GLU A 261 -1.56 5.92 37.21
CA GLU A 261 -1.65 5.88 35.74
C GLU A 261 -3.09 6.11 35.28
N TYR A 262 -4.07 5.45 35.89
CA TYR A 262 -5.49 5.66 35.61
C TYR A 262 -5.92 7.11 35.84
N THR A 263 -5.48 7.74 36.94
CA THR A 263 -5.77 9.16 37.19
C THR A 263 -5.12 10.09 36.15
N SER A 264 -3.92 9.77 35.67
CA SER A 264 -3.25 10.52 34.60
C SER A 264 -4.03 10.41 33.28
N VAL A 265 -4.48 9.21 32.93
CA VAL A 265 -5.28 8.97 31.72
C VAL A 265 -6.62 9.70 31.78
N ILE A 266 -7.30 9.74 32.93
CA ILE A 266 -8.53 10.52 33.10
C ILE A 266 -8.26 12.02 32.88
N GLN A 267 -7.15 12.55 33.40
CA GLN A 267 -6.79 13.95 33.20
C GLN A 267 -6.56 14.25 31.73
N GLU A 268 -5.79 13.42 31.02
CA GLU A 268 -5.57 13.54 29.58
C GLU A 268 -6.88 13.46 28.79
N TYR A 269 -7.77 12.54 29.15
CA TYR A 269 -9.10 12.42 28.53
C TYR A 269 -9.91 13.71 28.71
N SER A 270 -9.95 14.28 29.92
CA SER A 270 -10.65 15.54 30.18
C SER A 270 -10.06 16.73 29.43
N GLU A 271 -8.73 16.75 29.23
CA GLU A 271 -8.08 17.79 28.42
C GLU A 271 -8.42 17.65 26.94
N LEU A 272 -8.49 16.42 26.42
CA LEU A 272 -8.89 16.14 25.05
C LEU A 272 -10.36 16.53 24.82
N GLU A 273 -11.27 16.18 25.73
CA GLU A 273 -12.68 16.62 25.68
C GLU A 273 -12.78 18.14 25.61
N ARG A 274 -12.04 18.86 26.46
CA ARG A 274 -12.00 20.34 26.41
C ARG A 274 -11.52 20.86 25.05
N ARG A 275 -10.46 20.27 24.47
CA ARG A 275 -9.94 20.66 23.15
C ARG A 275 -10.98 20.40 22.05
N VAL A 276 -11.72 19.30 22.13
CA VAL A 276 -12.80 19.00 21.17
C VAL A 276 -13.91 20.05 21.28
N CYS A 277 -14.37 20.38 22.49
CA CYS A 277 -15.37 21.43 22.67
C CYS A 277 -14.89 22.80 22.14
N GLU A 278 -13.61 23.14 22.31
CA GLU A 278 -13.02 24.37 21.75
C GLU A 278 -13.02 24.35 20.22
N MET A 279 -12.66 23.23 19.60
CA MET A 279 -12.69 23.06 18.15
C MET A 279 -14.12 23.11 17.59
N GLU A 280 -15.08 22.52 18.29
CA GLU A 280 -16.51 22.62 17.95
C GLU A 280 -16.99 24.08 18.02
N GLY A 281 -16.58 24.83 19.04
CA GLY A 281 -16.86 26.27 19.14
C GLY A 281 -16.26 27.08 17.98
N CYS A 282 -15.01 26.79 17.61
CA CYS A 282 -14.37 27.39 16.43
C CYS A 282 -15.12 27.04 15.13
N LYS A 283 -15.56 25.79 14.97
CA LYS A 283 -16.32 25.34 13.80
C LYS A 283 -17.65 26.09 13.68
N LEU A 284 -18.38 26.25 14.78
CA LEU A 284 -19.62 27.04 14.80
C LEU A 284 -19.34 28.49 14.42
N ARG A 285 -18.26 29.10 14.92
CA ARG A 285 -17.90 30.47 14.56
C ARG A 285 -17.55 30.62 13.09
N VAL A 286 -16.89 29.63 12.48
CA VAL A 286 -16.62 29.62 11.04
C VAL A 286 -17.93 29.55 10.25
N GLN A 287 -18.86 28.68 10.64
CA GLN A 287 -20.18 28.58 9.99
C GLN A 287 -20.98 29.89 10.09
N GLU A 288 -20.95 30.58 11.24
CA GLU A 288 -21.54 31.90 11.39
C GLU A 288 -20.91 32.91 10.44
N LEU A 289 -19.58 32.94 10.35
CA LEU A 289 -18.86 33.84 9.45
C LEU A 289 -19.13 33.53 7.97
N GLU A 290 -19.25 32.25 7.61
CA GLU A 290 -19.65 31.83 6.26
C GLU A 290 -21.05 32.34 5.92
N ALA A 291 -22.00 32.22 6.86
CA ALA A 291 -23.34 32.79 6.69
C ALA A 291 -23.32 34.32 6.56
N GLU A 292 -22.55 35.03 7.39
CA GLU A 292 -22.36 36.49 7.30
C GLU A 292 -21.76 36.89 5.92
N VAL A 293 -20.78 36.13 5.42
CA VAL A 293 -20.19 36.38 4.08
C VAL A 293 -21.22 36.17 2.98
N LEU A 294 -22.04 35.12 3.06
CA LEU A 294 -23.12 34.88 2.09
C LEU A 294 -24.15 36.01 2.10
N GLU A 295 -24.54 36.51 3.27
CA GLU A 295 -25.44 37.67 3.39
C GLU A 295 -24.81 38.93 2.77
N LEU A 296 -23.53 39.20 3.04
CA LEU A 296 -22.82 40.33 2.46
C LEU A 296 -22.67 40.22 0.94
N GLN A 297 -22.47 39.02 0.41
CA GLN A 297 -22.45 38.75 -1.03
C GLN A 297 -23.82 39.03 -1.66
N GLN A 298 -24.91 38.57 -1.04
CA GLN A 298 -26.27 38.86 -1.50
C GLN A 298 -26.54 40.37 -1.48
N MET A 299 -26.17 41.05 -0.40
CA MET A 299 -26.31 42.51 -0.29
C MET A 299 -25.49 43.26 -1.34
N LYS A 300 -24.28 42.78 -1.65
CA LYS A 300 -23.46 43.32 -2.75
C LYS A 300 -24.15 43.12 -4.10
N GLN A 301 -24.69 41.93 -4.38
CA GLN A 301 -25.42 41.65 -5.61
C GLN A 301 -26.65 42.56 -5.76
N VAL A 302 -27.49 42.67 -4.71
CA VAL A 302 -28.65 43.58 -4.69
C VAL A 302 -28.23 45.03 -4.95
N LYS A 303 -27.15 45.48 -4.31
CA LYS A 303 -26.59 46.83 -4.56
C LYS A 303 -26.12 47.00 -6.00
N THR A 304 -25.47 45.98 -6.60
CA THR A 304 -25.09 46.00 -8.01
C THR A 304 -26.32 46.10 -8.91
N TYR A 305 -27.39 45.33 -8.66
CA TYR A 305 -28.64 45.42 -9.42
C TYR A 305 -29.32 46.79 -9.29
N LEU A 306 -29.31 47.40 -8.11
CA LEU A 306 -29.92 48.73 -7.88
C LEU A 306 -29.10 49.88 -8.48
N LEU A 307 -27.78 49.73 -8.59
CA LEU A 307 -26.87 50.75 -9.17
C LEU A 307 -26.66 50.57 -10.69
N SER A 308 -26.86 49.35 -11.20
CA SER A 308 -26.75 49.03 -12.63
C SER A 308 -28.01 49.48 -13.36
N ARG A 309 -28.04 50.76 -13.73
CA ARG A 309 -29.12 51.36 -14.53
C ARG A 309 -29.19 50.67 -15.90
N GLU A 310 -30.26 49.89 -16.08
CA GLU A 310 -30.88 49.33 -17.31
C GLU A 310 -30.00 48.64 -18.38
N ASP A 311 -28.72 48.99 -18.56
CA ASP A 311 -27.88 48.50 -19.65
C ASP A 311 -26.89 47.39 -19.26
N ASN A 312 -26.65 47.11 -17.97
CA ASN A 312 -25.78 45.98 -17.52
C ASN A 312 -26.51 44.99 -16.60
N LEU A 313 -27.84 44.87 -16.70
CA LEU A 313 -28.63 43.93 -15.91
C LEU A 313 -28.32 42.46 -16.28
N SER A 314 -28.00 42.22 -17.55
CA SER A 314 -27.61 40.92 -18.09
C SER A 314 -26.30 40.41 -17.50
N GLU A 315 -25.31 41.28 -17.30
CA GLU A 315 -24.00 40.93 -16.74
C GLU A 315 -24.09 40.65 -15.23
N ALA A 316 -24.90 41.42 -14.50
CA ALA A 316 -25.16 41.20 -13.08
C ALA A 316 -25.88 39.87 -12.78
N LEU A 317 -26.75 39.39 -13.68
CA LEU A 317 -27.44 38.09 -13.55
C LEU A 317 -26.56 36.88 -13.89
N LEU A 318 -25.49 37.06 -14.67
CA LEU A 318 -24.56 36.01 -15.09
C LEU A 318 -23.41 35.79 -14.09
N GLU A 319 -23.09 36.79 -13.27
CA GLU A 319 -21.97 36.77 -12.32
C GLU A 319 -22.10 35.72 -11.19
N PRO A 320 -23.30 35.43 -10.62
CA PRO A 320 -23.49 34.37 -9.63
C PRO A 320 -23.30 32.95 -10.18
N LEU A 321 -23.57 32.74 -11.48
CA LEU A 321 -23.38 31.43 -12.13
C LEU A 321 -21.90 31.12 -12.40
N ASN A 322 -21.06 32.15 -12.49
CA ASN A 322 -19.63 32.00 -12.78
C ASN A 322 -18.75 31.96 -11.51
N ASN A 323 -19.30 32.32 -10.35
CA ASN A 323 -18.60 32.35 -9.06
C ASN A 323 -19.18 31.40 -8.02
N ALA A 324 -19.94 30.37 -8.43
CA ALA A 324 -20.31 29.30 -7.52
C ALA A 324 -19.02 28.62 -7.03
N PRO A 325 -18.67 28.70 -5.73
CA PRO A 325 -17.60 27.90 -5.19
C PRO A 325 -18.07 26.44 -5.28
N GLU A 326 -17.26 25.56 -5.87
CA GLU A 326 -17.41 24.11 -5.70
C GLU A 326 -17.45 23.83 -4.20
N ALA A 327 -18.66 23.64 -3.67
CA ALA A 327 -18.86 23.13 -2.34
C ALA A 327 -18.72 21.60 -2.44
N ASP A 328 -17.67 21.10 -1.79
CA ASP A 328 -17.52 19.70 -1.43
C ASP A 328 -18.85 19.14 -0.91
N ASP A 329 -19.26 18.04 -1.51
CA ASP A 329 -20.40 17.22 -1.12
C ASP A 329 -20.02 16.40 0.14
N PRO A 330 -20.57 16.65 1.34
CA PRO A 330 -20.52 15.66 2.39
C PRO A 330 -21.77 14.79 2.25
N GLU A 331 -21.57 13.55 1.80
CA GLU A 331 -22.54 12.48 1.96
C GLU A 331 -23.03 12.43 3.42
N LEU A 332 -24.25 12.92 3.67
CA LEU A 332 -24.93 12.76 4.94
C LEU A 332 -25.70 11.43 4.95
N GLY A 333 -25.05 10.40 5.48
CA GLY A 333 -25.75 9.37 6.22
C GLY A 333 -26.07 9.89 7.63
N GLY A 334 -27.34 9.86 8.04
CA GLY A 334 -27.71 10.17 9.43
C GLY A 334 -29.12 10.72 9.63
N ASP A 335 -30.08 9.81 9.64
CA ASP A 335 -31.38 9.81 10.33
C ASP A 335 -31.73 11.01 11.25
N VAL A 336 -32.78 11.77 10.89
CA VAL A 336 -33.66 12.45 11.87
C VAL A 336 -35.13 12.36 11.40
N THR A 337 -35.85 11.59 12.20
CA THR A 337 -37.30 11.48 12.37
C THR A 337 -38.14 12.74 12.10
N ALA A 338 -39.19 12.62 11.28
CA ALA A 338 -40.42 13.42 11.38
C ALA A 338 -41.62 12.58 10.92
N GLY A 339 -42.69 12.61 11.72
CA GLY A 339 -43.70 11.56 11.78
C GLY A 339 -44.77 11.55 10.70
N LYS A 340 -45.40 10.38 10.55
CA LYS A 340 -46.83 10.23 10.26
C LYS A 340 -47.30 8.80 10.59
N ASP A 341 -48.13 8.74 11.63
CA ASP A 341 -49.31 7.89 11.86
C ASP A 341 -49.40 6.49 11.24
N GLY A 342 -49.56 5.47 12.11
CA GLY A 342 -50.08 4.15 11.72
C GLY A 342 -49.76 3.01 12.68
N VAL A 343 -50.43 2.97 13.83
CA VAL A 343 -50.58 1.76 14.68
C VAL A 343 -51.86 1.05 14.18
N PRO A 344 -51.92 -0.31 14.04
CA PRO A 344 -51.75 -1.20 15.18
C PRO A 344 -50.96 -2.51 15.00
N SER A 345 -50.34 -2.88 16.11
CA SER A 345 -49.85 -4.21 16.48
C SER A 345 -51.00 -5.24 16.47
N PRO A 346 -50.73 -6.56 16.45
CA PRO A 346 -50.43 -7.22 17.73
C PRO A 346 -49.45 -8.42 17.68
N THR A 347 -48.77 -8.61 18.82
CA THR A 347 -48.47 -9.89 19.50
C THR A 347 -47.59 -10.94 18.81
N ALA A 348 -46.39 -11.15 19.35
CA ALA A 348 -46.00 -12.35 20.12
C ALA A 348 -44.47 -12.52 20.13
N SER A 349 -43.87 -12.49 21.32
CA SER A 349 -42.65 -13.27 21.61
C SER A 349 -43.08 -14.72 21.87
N PRO A 350 -42.30 -15.74 21.46
CA PRO A 350 -41.21 -16.20 22.34
C PRO A 350 -39.96 -16.80 21.64
N GLY A 351 -38.80 -16.65 22.29
CA GLY A 351 -37.84 -17.74 22.49
C GLY A 351 -36.95 -18.22 21.33
N HIS A 352 -35.68 -17.82 21.39
CA HIS A 352 -34.47 -18.64 21.20
C HIS A 352 -34.40 -19.61 19.99
N ALA A 353 -33.70 -19.21 18.93
CA ALA A 353 -32.96 -20.14 18.06
C ALA A 353 -31.77 -19.45 17.38
N VAL A 354 -30.57 -19.78 17.83
CA VAL A 354 -29.32 -19.55 17.11
C VAL A 354 -29.40 -20.22 15.73
N ARG A 355 -29.32 -19.44 14.65
CA ARG A 355 -29.04 -19.97 13.30
C ARG A 355 -28.02 -19.07 12.60
N LYS A 356 -26.79 -19.58 12.51
CA LYS A 356 -25.82 -19.19 11.48
C LYS A 356 -26.41 -19.55 10.11
N SER A 357 -26.39 -18.62 9.15
CA SER A 357 -26.73 -18.94 7.76
C SER A 357 -25.86 -18.13 6.82
N CYS A 358 -25.14 -18.85 5.95
CA CYS A 358 -24.17 -18.36 4.99
C CYS A 358 -24.84 -17.65 3.80
N SER A 359 -24.27 -16.52 3.39
CA SER A 359 -24.67 -15.72 2.23
C SER A 359 -23.69 -15.88 1.07
N ASP A 360 -23.60 -17.09 0.49
CA ASP A 360 -22.67 -17.38 -0.63
C ASP A 360 -23.35 -17.95 -1.90
N THR A 361 -24.67 -18.13 -1.89
CA THR A 361 -25.39 -18.74 -3.03
C THR A 361 -26.17 -17.74 -3.89
N ALA A 362 -26.28 -16.47 -3.47
CA ALA A 362 -26.99 -15.43 -4.24
C ALA A 362 -26.12 -14.73 -5.30
N LEU A 363 -24.80 -14.64 -5.09
CA LEU A 363 -23.89 -13.94 -6.01
C LEU A 363 -23.54 -14.79 -7.25
N ASN A 364 -23.50 -16.12 -7.12
CA ASN A 364 -23.20 -17.02 -8.25
C ASN A 364 -24.31 -17.04 -9.33
N ALA A 365 -25.58 -16.80 -8.96
CA ALA A 365 -26.68 -16.76 -9.91
C ALA A 365 -26.70 -15.47 -10.76
N ILE A 366 -26.13 -14.38 -10.23
CA ILE A 366 -26.03 -13.09 -10.93
C ILE A 366 -24.79 -13.10 -11.85
N MET A 367 -23.66 -13.64 -11.39
CA MET A 367 -22.44 -13.74 -12.19
C MET A 367 -22.55 -14.72 -13.38
N ALA A 368 -23.31 -15.80 -13.24
CA ALA A 368 -23.50 -16.76 -14.34
C ALA A 368 -24.31 -16.18 -15.52
N LYS A 369 -25.11 -15.13 -15.30
CA LYS A 369 -25.97 -14.53 -16.32
C LYS A 369 -25.27 -13.43 -17.13
N ASP A 370 -24.24 -12.80 -16.57
CA ASP A 370 -23.50 -11.69 -17.20
C ASP A 370 -22.26 -12.11 -18.00
N LEU A 371 -21.76 -13.34 -17.83
CA LEU A 371 -20.60 -13.83 -18.58
C LEU A 371 -20.90 -14.18 -20.04
N ALA A 372 -22.16 -14.46 -20.40
CA ALA A 372 -22.52 -14.83 -21.78
C ALA A 372 -22.66 -13.64 -22.73
N ASN A 373 -22.85 -12.41 -22.22
CA ASN A 373 -23.23 -11.26 -23.06
C ASN A 373 -22.09 -10.25 -23.31
N ARG A 374 -20.88 -10.48 -22.77
CA ARG A 374 -19.74 -9.53 -22.91
C ARG A 374 -18.64 -9.96 -23.87
N HIS A 375 -18.72 -11.13 -24.51
CA HIS A 375 -17.56 -11.69 -25.21
C HIS A 375 -17.48 -11.51 -26.74
N LEU A 376 -18.42 -10.83 -27.43
CA LEU A 376 -18.36 -10.78 -28.91
C LEU A 376 -18.67 -9.45 -29.61
N GLY A 377 -18.83 -8.33 -28.89
CA GLY A 377 -19.38 -7.10 -29.49
C GLY A 377 -18.40 -5.95 -29.75
N ASN A 378 -17.64 -5.51 -28.74
CA ASN A 378 -17.33 -4.07 -28.66
C ASN A 378 -15.84 -3.68 -28.66
N TYR A 379 -14.89 -4.60 -28.86
CA TYR A 379 -13.46 -4.27 -28.82
C TYR A 379 -12.77 -4.13 -30.20
N ILE A 380 -13.45 -4.46 -31.31
CA ILE A 380 -12.79 -4.52 -32.64
C ILE A 380 -12.94 -3.21 -33.44
N LEU A 381 -13.92 -2.34 -33.13
CA LEU A 381 -14.20 -1.16 -33.95
C LEU A 381 -13.32 0.07 -33.64
N HIS A 382 -12.66 0.14 -32.48
CA HIS A 382 -11.76 1.26 -32.14
C HIS A 382 -10.27 0.99 -32.42
N ALA A 383 -9.88 -0.23 -32.82
CA ALA A 383 -8.47 -0.59 -32.98
C ALA A 383 -7.85 -0.20 -34.34
N ASN A 384 -8.66 0.15 -35.35
CA ASN A 384 -8.17 0.27 -36.74
C ASN A 384 -8.02 1.71 -37.26
N SER A 385 -8.51 2.73 -36.55
CA SER A 385 -8.45 4.13 -37.03
C SER A 385 -7.19 4.91 -36.64
N VAL A 386 -6.35 4.39 -35.74
CA VAL A 386 -5.16 5.10 -35.21
C VAL A 386 -3.84 4.65 -35.85
N ARG A 387 -3.86 3.81 -36.88
CA ARG A 387 -2.65 3.23 -37.51
C ARG A 387 -1.76 4.18 -38.34
N LYS A 388 -1.82 5.50 -38.14
CA LYS A 388 -0.96 6.47 -38.84
C LYS A 388 -0.31 7.57 -37.97
N ARG A 389 -0.39 7.50 -36.65
CA ARG A 389 0.41 8.37 -35.77
C ARG A 389 0.98 7.49 -34.66
N GLY A 390 2.27 7.66 -34.38
CA GLY A 390 3.08 6.78 -33.54
C GLY A 390 2.34 6.25 -32.32
N MET A 391 2.53 4.97 -32.04
CA MET A 391 1.98 4.29 -30.87
C MET A 391 2.27 5.13 -29.63
N SER A 392 1.25 5.41 -28.83
CA SER A 392 1.40 6.15 -27.57
C SER A 392 2.42 5.44 -26.68
N ILE A 393 3.32 6.21 -26.05
CA ILE A 393 4.30 5.70 -25.06
C ILE A 393 3.58 4.86 -23.99
N LEU A 394 2.34 5.23 -23.64
CA LEU A 394 1.53 4.48 -22.68
C LEU A 394 1.18 3.07 -23.19
N ARG A 395 0.88 2.91 -24.49
CA ARG A 395 0.64 1.59 -25.09
C ARG A 395 1.92 0.77 -25.09
N GLU A 396 3.07 1.37 -25.38
CA GLU A 396 4.36 0.68 -25.32
C GLU A 396 4.71 0.27 -23.88
N VAL A 397 4.45 1.12 -22.89
CA VAL A 397 4.62 0.82 -21.46
C VAL A 397 3.65 -0.28 -21.02
N ASP A 398 2.39 -0.23 -21.46
CA ASP A 398 1.40 -1.28 -21.19
C ASP A 398 1.84 -2.60 -21.84
N GLU A 399 2.30 -2.58 -23.08
CA GLU A 399 2.76 -3.78 -23.79
C GLU A 399 4.04 -4.34 -23.16
N GLN A 400 4.91 -3.47 -22.64
CA GLN A 400 6.07 -3.87 -21.82
C GLN A 400 5.66 -4.44 -20.46
N TYR A 401 4.63 -3.88 -19.81
CA TYR A 401 4.09 -4.37 -18.55
C TYR A 401 3.42 -5.73 -18.72
N HIS A 402 2.64 -5.92 -19.78
CA HIS A 402 2.01 -7.20 -20.12
C HIS A 402 3.06 -8.24 -20.53
N ALA A 403 4.08 -7.88 -21.32
CA ALA A 403 5.19 -8.77 -21.63
C ALA A 403 6.03 -9.15 -20.40
N LEU A 404 6.14 -8.23 -19.42
CA LEU A 404 6.79 -8.51 -18.14
C LEU A 404 5.93 -9.43 -17.27
N LEU A 405 4.63 -9.20 -17.20
CA LEU A 405 3.66 -10.08 -16.54
C LEU A 405 3.71 -11.49 -17.12
N GLU A 406 3.69 -11.65 -18.43
CA GLU A 406 3.81 -12.95 -19.10
C GLU A 406 5.13 -13.65 -18.73
N LYS A 407 6.25 -12.92 -18.65
CA LYS A 407 7.53 -13.48 -18.19
C LYS A 407 7.51 -13.90 -16.72
N TYR A 408 6.86 -13.14 -15.84
CA TYR A 408 6.68 -13.52 -14.44
C TYR A 408 5.76 -14.73 -14.30
N GLU A 409 4.68 -14.80 -15.08
CA GLU A 409 3.78 -15.94 -15.12
C GLU A 409 4.47 -17.18 -15.68
N GLU A 410 5.32 -17.04 -16.70
CA GLU A 410 6.19 -18.11 -17.19
C GLU A 410 7.17 -18.59 -16.12
N LEU A 411 7.80 -17.68 -15.36
CA LEU A 411 8.71 -18.02 -14.26
C LEU A 411 7.96 -18.75 -13.14
N LEU A 412 6.77 -18.26 -12.76
CA LEU A 412 5.92 -18.92 -11.78
C LEU A 412 5.44 -20.28 -12.29
N SER A 413 5.15 -20.41 -13.57
CA SER A 413 4.77 -21.67 -14.22
C SER A 413 5.95 -22.64 -14.28
N LYS A 414 7.17 -22.17 -14.53
CA LYS A 414 8.41 -22.96 -14.44
C LYS A 414 8.69 -23.40 -13.01
N CYS A 415 8.46 -22.55 -12.00
CA CYS A 415 8.56 -22.92 -10.58
C CYS A 415 7.50 -23.96 -10.16
N ARG A 416 6.29 -23.90 -10.73
CA ARG A 416 5.25 -24.92 -10.51
C ARG A 416 5.59 -26.22 -11.24
N GLN A 417 5.99 -26.16 -12.51
CA GLN A 417 6.45 -27.33 -13.27
C GLN A 417 7.68 -28.00 -12.64
N HIS A 418 8.59 -27.24 -12.02
CA HIS A 418 9.74 -27.78 -11.28
C HIS A 418 9.31 -28.43 -9.95
N LYS A 419 8.16 -28.05 -9.38
CA LYS A 419 7.52 -28.77 -8.26
C LYS A 419 6.80 -30.04 -8.72
N ASP A 420 6.29 -30.06 -9.94
CA ASP A 420 5.55 -31.20 -10.49
C ASP A 420 6.47 -32.25 -11.15
N GLY A 421 7.63 -31.85 -11.66
CA GLY A 421 8.69 -32.76 -12.14
C GLY A 421 9.44 -33.51 -11.03
N VAL A 422 9.31 -33.05 -9.77
CA VAL A 422 9.89 -33.68 -8.56
C VAL A 422 8.76 -34.24 -7.68
N ARG A 423 7.82 -34.99 -8.27
CA ARG A 423 6.78 -35.73 -7.53
C ARG A 423 6.60 -37.17 -8.02
N HIS A 424 7.66 -37.98 -7.93
CA HIS A 424 7.60 -39.45 -7.84
C HIS A 424 8.80 -39.89 -6.98
N ALA A 425 8.76 -40.61 -5.86
CA ALA A 425 7.75 -41.43 -5.21
C ALA A 425 7.86 -41.28 -3.67
N GLY A 426 6.86 -40.69 -3.03
CA GLY A 426 6.77 -40.58 -1.57
C GLY A 426 6.08 -41.80 -0.98
N VAL A 427 6.90 -42.70 -0.43
CA VAL A 427 6.52 -43.85 0.40
C VAL A 427 5.56 -43.42 1.52
N GLN A 428 4.46 -44.16 1.65
CA GLN A 428 3.51 -44.09 2.77
C GLN A 428 4.26 -44.29 4.09
N THR A 429 4.15 -43.34 5.02
CA THR A 429 4.54 -43.56 6.42
C THR A 429 3.29 -43.64 7.31
N SER A 430 2.86 -44.87 7.58
CA SER A 430 1.99 -45.19 8.70
C SER A 430 2.83 -45.44 9.96
N ARG A 431 2.67 -44.56 10.96
CA ARG A 431 2.80 -44.71 12.43
C ARG A 431 4.04 -45.40 13.09
N PRO A 432 4.43 -44.97 14.31
CA PRO A 432 5.63 -45.44 14.99
C PRO A 432 5.37 -46.70 15.83
N ILE A 433 6.35 -47.61 15.86
CA ILE A 433 6.41 -48.73 16.81
C ILE A 433 7.63 -48.55 17.71
N SER A 434 7.35 -48.73 18.99
CA SER A 434 8.19 -48.66 20.19
C SER A 434 9.25 -49.77 20.26
N ARG A 435 10.37 -49.47 20.97
CA ARG A 435 11.20 -50.39 21.82
C ARG A 435 11.85 -51.61 21.13
N ASP A 436 13.06 -52.09 21.40
CA ASP A 436 14.13 -51.89 22.40
C ASP A 436 15.31 -52.84 21.98
N SER A 437 16.44 -52.80 22.70
CA SER A 437 17.56 -53.79 22.75
C SER A 437 18.66 -53.64 21.68
N SER A 438 19.97 -53.66 21.95
CA SER A 438 20.74 -54.13 23.12
C SER A 438 22.15 -53.49 23.10
N CYS A 439 22.70 -53.28 24.30
CA CYS A 439 24.00 -52.71 24.59
C CYS A 439 25.18 -53.69 24.40
N ARG A 440 26.40 -53.09 24.40
CA ARG A 440 27.75 -53.63 24.70
C ARG A 440 28.36 -54.55 23.61
N ASP A 441 29.60 -54.32 23.18
CA ASP A 441 30.82 -54.62 23.96
C ASP A 441 32.07 -53.76 23.61
N PHE A 442 33.14 -54.00 24.37
CA PHE A 442 34.20 -53.12 24.83
C PHE A 442 35.42 -52.84 23.91
N ARG A 443 35.97 -51.63 24.12
CA ARG A 443 37.36 -51.12 24.21
C ARG A 443 38.57 -52.10 24.22
N ALA A 444 39.70 -51.57 23.67
CA ALA A 444 41.14 -51.88 23.88
C ALA A 444 41.70 -53.17 23.22
N GLY A 445 42.93 -53.28 22.70
CA GLY A 445 44.10 -52.41 22.54
C GLY A 445 45.26 -53.25 21.91
N GLU A 446 46.31 -52.58 21.40
CA GLU A 446 47.69 -53.07 21.10
C GLU A 446 47.85 -54.16 19.99
N GLU A 447 48.90 -54.29 19.15
CA GLU A 447 50.28 -53.79 19.07
C GLU A 447 50.86 -54.20 17.66
N GLY A 448 51.97 -53.59 17.20
CA GLY A 448 52.99 -54.32 16.41
C GLY A 448 53.29 -53.96 14.94
N GLN A 449 54.31 -53.10 14.77
CA GLN A 449 55.45 -53.15 13.81
C GLN A 449 55.26 -53.25 12.28
N GLY A 450 55.96 -52.36 11.56
CA GLY A 450 56.72 -52.74 10.36
C GLY A 450 56.49 -51.91 9.10
N GLU A 451 57.55 -51.19 8.71
CA GLU A 451 57.93 -50.86 7.33
C GLU A 451 57.58 -49.49 6.72
N GLU A 452 58.55 -49.08 5.93
CA GLU A 452 58.97 -47.79 5.47
C GLU A 452 58.44 -47.52 4.05
N TRP A 453 58.56 -46.25 3.63
CA TRP A 453 58.59 -45.79 2.23
C TRP A 453 57.27 -45.39 1.53
N GLY A 454 57.13 -44.08 1.33
CA GLY A 454 56.96 -43.50 -0.01
C GLY A 454 55.60 -43.61 -0.68
N GLY A 455 54.67 -42.69 -0.38
CA GLY A 455 53.41 -42.62 -1.14
C GLY A 455 52.52 -41.38 -0.95
N GLY A 456 53.00 -40.30 -0.33
CA GLY A 456 52.14 -39.16 0.05
C GLY A 456 51.54 -38.34 -1.10
N LYS A 457 51.98 -38.53 -2.36
CA LYS A 457 51.54 -37.69 -3.49
C LYS A 457 50.38 -38.26 -4.31
N GLN A 458 49.97 -39.50 -4.07
CA GLN A 458 48.90 -40.15 -4.87
C GLN A 458 47.54 -40.11 -4.16
N GLY A 459 47.53 -40.17 -2.82
CA GLY A 459 46.32 -40.05 -2.01
C GLY A 459 45.67 -38.67 -2.06
N GLU A 460 46.45 -37.59 -1.98
CA GLU A 460 45.91 -36.22 -2.08
C GLU A 460 45.39 -35.90 -3.48
N LYS A 461 46.05 -36.37 -4.55
CA LYS A 461 45.56 -36.19 -5.92
C LYS A 461 44.30 -36.99 -6.18
N SER A 462 44.22 -38.22 -5.64
CA SER A 462 43.00 -39.04 -5.70
C SER A 462 41.86 -38.39 -4.92
N LEU A 463 42.13 -37.82 -3.74
CA LEU A 463 41.13 -37.15 -2.92
C LEU A 463 40.66 -35.82 -3.55
N ILE A 464 41.57 -35.02 -4.11
CA ILE A 464 41.24 -33.77 -4.82
C ILE A 464 40.45 -34.09 -6.11
N GLN A 465 40.84 -35.12 -6.84
CA GLN A 465 40.13 -35.56 -8.05
C GLN A 465 38.75 -36.16 -7.72
N HIS A 466 38.60 -36.83 -6.59
CA HIS A 466 37.33 -37.35 -6.11
C HIS A 466 36.42 -36.23 -5.56
N VAL A 467 37.00 -35.20 -4.92
CA VAL A 467 36.28 -34.01 -4.47
C VAL A 467 35.86 -33.14 -5.66
N GLU A 468 36.71 -32.93 -6.67
CA GLU A 468 36.35 -32.24 -7.91
C GLU A 468 35.32 -33.02 -8.74
N ALA A 469 35.41 -34.34 -8.81
CA ALA A 469 34.42 -35.17 -9.50
C ALA A 469 33.07 -35.17 -8.78
N VAL A 470 33.06 -35.06 -7.45
CA VAL A 470 31.84 -34.91 -6.65
C VAL A 470 31.28 -33.49 -6.77
N ASP A 471 32.11 -32.44 -6.76
CA ASP A 471 31.65 -31.04 -6.93
C ASP A 471 31.11 -30.81 -8.35
N LYS A 472 31.73 -31.40 -9.40
CA LYS A 472 31.20 -31.39 -10.78
C LYS A 472 29.90 -32.16 -10.96
N ARG A 473 29.70 -33.27 -10.23
CA ARG A 473 28.41 -33.99 -10.21
C ARG A 473 27.34 -33.26 -9.40
N LEU A 474 27.74 -32.41 -8.47
CA LEU A 474 26.82 -31.63 -7.64
C LEU A 474 26.44 -30.29 -8.31
N GLU A 475 27.31 -29.70 -9.14
CA GLU A 475 27.07 -28.45 -9.88
C GLU A 475 25.83 -28.50 -10.78
N GLN A 476 25.48 -29.66 -11.34
CA GLN A 476 24.25 -29.83 -12.13
C GLN A 476 22.96 -29.81 -11.30
N SER A 477 23.04 -29.78 -9.97
CA SER A 477 21.89 -29.89 -9.07
C SER A 477 21.91 -28.90 -7.89
N GLN A 478 22.85 -27.95 -7.87
CA GLN A 478 22.88 -26.97 -6.78
C GLN A 478 21.98 -25.76 -7.07
N PRO A 479 21.20 -25.31 -6.08
CA PRO A 479 20.42 -24.09 -6.20
C PRO A 479 21.34 -22.86 -6.32
N GLU A 480 20.96 -21.91 -7.17
CA GLU A 480 21.74 -20.73 -7.59
C GLU A 480 22.32 -19.92 -6.43
N TYR A 481 21.63 -19.89 -5.28
CA TYR A 481 22.12 -19.18 -4.10
C TYR A 481 23.47 -19.71 -3.61
N LYS A 482 23.79 -21.01 -3.78
CA LYS A 482 25.07 -21.58 -3.33
C LYS A 482 26.24 -21.12 -4.21
N ALA A 483 26.01 -20.90 -5.51
CA ALA A 483 27.00 -20.30 -6.41
C ALA A 483 27.25 -18.84 -6.05
N LEU A 484 26.19 -18.08 -5.75
CA LEU A 484 26.27 -16.72 -5.20
C LEU A 484 27.05 -16.67 -3.88
N PHE A 485 26.82 -17.61 -2.96
CA PHE A 485 27.61 -17.69 -1.72
C PHE A 485 29.08 -17.97 -1.99
N LYS A 486 29.41 -18.90 -2.90
CA LYS A 486 30.81 -19.14 -3.31
C LYS A 486 31.42 -17.87 -3.92
N GLU A 487 30.69 -17.14 -4.77
CA GLU A 487 31.16 -15.90 -5.40
C GLU A 487 31.36 -14.75 -4.38
N ILE A 488 30.40 -14.57 -3.47
CA ILE A 488 30.46 -13.57 -2.39
C ILE A 488 31.65 -13.89 -1.48
N PHE A 489 31.82 -15.14 -1.07
CA PHE A 489 32.93 -15.52 -0.20
C PHE A 489 34.28 -15.35 -0.90
N SER A 490 34.36 -15.66 -2.20
CA SER A 490 35.55 -15.46 -3.02
C SER A 490 35.89 -13.97 -3.16
N ARG A 491 34.89 -13.12 -3.39
CA ARG A 491 35.05 -11.66 -3.43
C ARG A 491 35.51 -11.11 -2.07
N ILE A 492 34.88 -11.54 -0.98
CA ILE A 492 35.28 -11.14 0.38
C ILE A 492 36.72 -11.56 0.68
N GLN A 493 37.13 -12.77 0.32
CA GLN A 493 38.52 -13.22 0.52
C GLN A 493 39.50 -12.43 -0.35
N LYS A 494 39.15 -12.13 -1.59
CA LYS A 494 39.97 -11.29 -2.48
C LYS A 494 40.14 -9.88 -1.91
N THR A 495 39.04 -9.25 -1.50
CA THR A 495 39.07 -7.93 -0.86
C THR A 495 39.88 -7.95 0.44
N LYS A 496 39.79 -9.02 1.23
CA LYS A 496 40.61 -9.20 2.44
C LYS A 496 42.10 -9.31 2.11
N ALA A 497 42.46 -10.04 1.05
CA ALA A 497 43.84 -10.15 0.58
C ALA A 497 44.38 -8.81 0.06
N ASP A 498 43.57 -8.06 -0.70
CA ASP A 498 43.94 -6.74 -1.22
C ASP A 498 44.13 -5.69 -0.10
N ILE A 499 43.27 -5.72 0.93
CA ILE A 499 43.41 -4.87 2.12
C ILE A 499 44.67 -5.24 2.91
N ASN A 500 45.01 -6.53 3.02
CA ASN A 500 46.22 -6.96 3.69
C ASN A 500 47.48 -6.58 2.88
N ALA A 501 47.46 -6.72 1.56
CA ALA A 501 48.55 -6.32 0.68
C ALA A 501 48.80 -4.80 0.72
N THR A 502 47.73 -3.99 0.73
CA THR A 502 47.84 -2.52 0.87
C THR A 502 48.36 -2.11 2.24
N LYS A 503 47.92 -2.76 3.33
CA LYS A 503 48.46 -2.53 4.67
C LYS A 503 49.96 -2.84 4.76
N VAL A 504 50.41 -3.95 4.20
CA VAL A 504 51.85 -4.31 4.16
C VAL A 504 52.64 -3.29 3.34
N LYS A 505 52.09 -2.79 2.23
CA LYS A 505 52.73 -1.77 1.40
C LYS A 505 52.82 -0.40 2.10
N THR A 506 51.83 -0.01 2.90
CA THR A 506 51.87 1.21 3.71
C THR A 506 52.82 1.14 4.90
N HIS A 507 53.07 -0.06 5.45
CA HIS A 507 54.07 -0.27 6.51
C HIS A 507 55.52 -0.37 5.99
N SER A 508 55.71 -0.67 4.70
CA SER A 508 57.03 -0.73 4.05
C SER A 508 57.54 0.62 3.52
N SER A 509 56.71 1.68 3.53
CA SER A 509 57.05 3.02 3.04
C SER A 509 57.15 4.07 4.16
N LYS A 510 57.47 3.65 5.38
CA LYS A 510 57.83 4.52 6.49
C LYS A 510 59.24 4.22 6.98
#